data_AF-A0AAU1YQR9-F1
#
_entry.id   AF-A0AAU1YQR9-F1
#
_cell.length_a   1.000
_cell.length_b   1.000
_cell.length_c   1.000
_cell.angle_alpha   90.00
_cell.angle_beta   90.00
_cell.angle_gamma   90.00
#
_symmetry.space_group_name_H-M   'P 1'
#
loop_
_entity.id
_entity.type
_entity.pdbx_description
1 polymer ?
#
loop_
_entity_poly.entity_id
_entity_poly.type
_entity_poly.pdbx_seq_one_letter_code
_entity_poly.pdbx_strand_id
1 'polypeptide(L)'
;MSTFAFSRWEFLTDPLADVLAECSATIEYVAELGGFMGGIIADGQKLTVHLAEGLGQMEHDLVVRGLLAAWHDVDVTDWPVPMFVQGGQQ
;
A
#
# COMPACT_ATOMS: atom_id res chain seq x y z
N MET A 1 -9.82 -17.56 -10.15
CA MET A 1 -8.49 -17.76 -9.56
C MET A 1 -7.73 -16.49 -9.88
N SER A 2 -7.37 -15.72 -8.87
CA SER A 2 -6.47 -14.60 -9.07
C SER A 2 -5.12 -15.12 -9.53
N THR A 3 -4.53 -14.44 -10.51
CA THR A 3 -3.18 -14.69 -11.02
C THR A 3 -2.16 -13.71 -10.47
N PHE A 4 -2.54 -12.87 -9.50
CA PHE A 4 -1.66 -11.84 -8.93
C PHE A 4 -0.48 -12.52 -8.22
N ALA A 5 0.71 -12.41 -8.82
CA ALA A 5 1.92 -13.07 -8.36
C ALA A 5 2.67 -12.27 -7.28
N PHE A 6 2.09 -11.19 -6.77
CA PHE A 6 2.71 -10.27 -5.80
C PHE A 6 4.09 -9.83 -6.28
N SER A 7 4.19 -9.46 -7.56
CA SER A 7 5.43 -8.98 -8.15
C SER A 7 5.47 -7.45 -8.22
N ARG A 8 6.68 -6.89 -8.28
CA ARG A 8 6.90 -5.45 -8.50
C ARG A 8 6.13 -4.92 -9.71
N TRP A 9 6.03 -5.72 -10.78
CA TRP A 9 5.36 -5.33 -12.00
C TRP A 9 3.85 -5.20 -11.81
N GLU A 10 3.20 -6.21 -11.24
CA GLU A 10 1.75 -6.20 -11.03
C GLU A 10 1.32 -5.10 -10.07
N PHE A 11 2.08 -4.89 -8.98
CA PHE A 11 1.83 -3.76 -8.08
C PHE A 11 1.97 -2.39 -8.77
N LEU A 12 2.67 -2.26 -9.90
CA LEU A 12 2.80 -1.01 -10.64
C LEU A 12 1.82 -0.87 -11.80
N THR A 13 1.46 -1.98 -12.47
CA THR A 13 0.70 -1.94 -13.72
C THR A 13 -0.78 -2.23 -13.56
N ASP A 14 -1.16 -3.00 -12.53
CA ASP A 14 -2.55 -3.42 -12.39
C ASP A 14 -3.40 -2.29 -11.82
N PRO A 15 -4.70 -2.22 -12.14
CA PRO A 15 -5.59 -1.24 -11.54
C PRO A 15 -5.54 -1.30 -10.01
N LEU A 16 -5.51 -0.14 -9.34
CA LEU A 16 -5.38 -0.10 -7.88
C LEU A 16 -6.49 -0.87 -7.16
N ALA A 17 -7.70 -0.85 -7.72
CA ALA A 17 -8.83 -1.61 -7.19
C ALA A 17 -8.58 -3.13 -7.17
N ASP A 18 -7.90 -3.65 -8.18
CA ASP A 18 -7.56 -5.07 -8.27
C ASP A 18 -6.47 -5.40 -7.24
N VAL A 19 -5.42 -4.57 -7.15
CA VAL A 19 -4.37 -4.71 -6.11
C VAL A 19 -4.97 -4.74 -4.70
N LEU A 20 -5.91 -3.83 -4.40
CA LEU A 20 -6.59 -3.78 -3.11
C LEU A 20 -7.41 -5.05 -2.84
N ALA A 21 -8.14 -5.55 -3.83
CA ALA A 21 -8.92 -6.77 -3.70
C ALA A 21 -8.01 -7.99 -3.43
N GLU A 22 -6.90 -8.10 -4.15
CA GLU A 22 -5.93 -9.19 -4.00
C GLU A 22 -5.20 -9.18 -2.66
N CYS A 23 -4.88 -7.99 -2.16
CA CYS A 23 -4.28 -7.82 -0.83
C CYS A 23 -5.31 -7.87 0.31
N SER A 24 -6.60 -8.07 0.01
CA SER A 24 -7.71 -7.95 1.00
C SER A 24 -7.64 -6.64 1.79
N ALA A 25 -7.34 -5.55 1.09
CA ALA A 25 -7.04 -4.25 1.63
C ALA A 25 -8.14 -3.21 1.36
N THR A 26 -8.32 -2.28 2.29
CA THR A 26 -9.18 -1.10 2.14
C THR A 26 -8.41 0.17 2.46
N ILE A 27 -8.83 1.30 1.90
CA ILE A 27 -8.21 2.60 2.15
C ILE A 27 -9.07 3.39 3.15
N GLU A 28 -8.42 3.95 4.17
CA GLU A 28 -9.01 4.92 5.10
C GLU A 28 -8.20 6.21 5.05
N TYR A 29 -8.89 7.35 4.98
CA TYR A 29 -8.23 8.67 4.99
C TYR A 29 -8.16 9.22 6.41
N VAL A 30 -6.99 9.73 6.78
CA VAL A 30 -6.73 10.33 8.09
C VAL A 30 -6.15 11.72 7.93
N ALA A 31 -6.42 12.61 8.87
CA ALA A 31 -5.87 13.96 8.86
C ALA A 31 -4.33 13.92 8.77
N GLU A 32 -3.75 14.76 7.90
CA GLU A 32 -2.30 14.85 7.76
C GLU A 32 -1.67 15.31 9.09
N LEU A 33 -0.77 14.49 9.64
CA LEU A 33 -0.04 14.79 10.86
C LEU A 33 1.46 14.78 10.58
N GLY A 34 2.02 15.97 10.31
CA GLY A 34 3.46 16.20 10.32
C GLY A 34 4.25 15.38 9.31
N GLY A 35 3.84 15.39 8.04
CA GLY A 35 4.53 14.65 6.97
C GLY A 35 4.25 13.16 6.94
N PHE A 36 3.28 12.68 7.72
CA PHE A 36 2.70 11.35 7.55
C PHE A 36 2.06 11.25 6.16
N MET A 37 2.48 10.27 5.36
CA MET A 37 1.87 10.00 4.05
C MET A 37 0.92 8.80 4.10
N GLY A 38 1.30 7.76 4.84
CA GLY A 38 0.43 6.60 5.05
C GLY A 38 1.05 5.49 5.88
N GLY A 39 0.25 4.48 6.18
CA GLY A 39 0.66 3.28 6.92
C GLY A 39 -0.36 2.15 6.78
N ILE A 40 0.00 0.94 7.20
CA ILE A 40 -0.90 -0.23 7.20
C ILE A 40 -1.23 -0.62 8.63
N ILE A 41 -2.52 -0.89 8.86
CA ILE A 41 -3.01 -1.60 10.04
C ILE A 41 -3.56 -2.95 9.58
N ALA A 42 -3.08 -4.03 10.18
CA ALA A 42 -3.62 -5.37 9.96
C ALA A 42 -4.64 -5.71 11.05
N ASP A 43 -5.85 -6.07 10.65
CA ASP A 43 -6.89 -6.61 11.54
C ASP A 43 -7.27 -8.02 11.10
N GLY A 44 -6.51 -9.00 11.62
CA GLY A 44 -6.67 -10.40 11.26
C GLY A 44 -6.36 -10.67 9.78
N GLN A 45 -7.41 -10.86 8.97
CA GLN A 45 -7.29 -11.18 7.54
C GLN A 45 -7.45 -9.96 6.61
N LYS A 46 -7.73 -8.77 7.15
CA LYS A 46 -7.91 -7.55 6.35
C LYS A 46 -6.81 -6.54 6.65
N LEU A 47 -6.41 -5.82 5.61
CA LEU A 47 -5.47 -4.71 5.71
C LEU A 47 -6.23 -3.39 5.55
N THR A 48 -5.94 -2.41 6.41
CA THR A 48 -6.40 -1.04 6.23
C THR A 48 -5.20 -0.15 5.95
N VAL A 49 -5.16 0.43 4.76
CA VAL A 49 -4.17 1.42 4.36
C VAL A 49 -4.67 2.79 4.80
N HIS A 50 -4.04 3.34 5.83
CA HIS A 50 -4.31 4.70 6.28
C HIS A 50 -3.51 5.65 5.40
N LEU A 51 -4.17 6.61 4.76
CA LEU A 51 -3.55 7.62 3.92
C LEU A 51 -3.83 9.01 4.46
N ALA A 52 -2.84 9.89 4.36
CA ALA A 52 -3.07 11.29 4.65
C ALA A 52 -4.09 11.91 3.70
N GLU A 53 -5.00 12.71 4.25
CA GLU A 53 -5.86 13.58 3.45
C GLU A 53 -5.03 14.60 2.66
N GLY A 54 -5.47 14.95 1.45
CA GLY A 54 -4.84 15.99 0.64
C GLY A 54 -3.71 15.53 -0.29
N LEU A 55 -3.34 14.23 -0.28
CA LEU A 55 -2.40 13.67 -1.26
C LEU A 55 -2.93 13.81 -2.70
N GLY A 56 -2.04 14.16 -3.63
CA GLY A 56 -2.37 14.12 -5.05
C GLY A 56 -2.66 12.69 -5.51
N GLN A 57 -3.40 12.53 -6.61
CA GLN A 57 -3.78 11.19 -7.12
C GLN A 57 -2.57 10.27 -7.36
N MET A 58 -1.46 10.83 -7.85
CA MET A 58 -0.23 10.06 -8.08
C MET A 58 0.47 9.67 -6.77
N GLU A 59 0.52 10.57 -5.79
CA GLU A 59 1.11 10.27 -4.47
C GLU A 59 0.28 9.22 -3.74
N HIS A 60 -1.04 9.37 -3.76
CA HIS A 60 -2.00 8.39 -3.25
C HIS A 60 -1.72 6.99 -3.82
N ASP A 61 -1.69 6.87 -5.16
CA ASP A 61 -1.50 5.58 -5.82
C ASP A 61 -0.14 4.95 -5.48
N LEU A 62 0.93 5.74 -5.50
CA LEU A 62 2.27 5.28 -5.15
C LEU A 62 2.39 4.84 -3.69
N VAL A 63 1.81 5.60 -2.75
CA VAL A 63 1.82 5.28 -1.32
C VAL A 63 1.09 3.97 -1.06
N VAL A 64 -0.14 3.81 -1.58
CA VAL A 64 -0.91 2.58 -1.39
C VAL A 64 -0.18 1.37 -1.95
N ARG A 65 0.29 1.46 -3.20
CA ARG A 65 0.98 0.34 -3.86
C ARG A 65 2.26 -0.02 -3.13
N GLY A 66 3.08 0.97 -2.77
CA GLY A 66 4.35 0.69 -2.10
C GLY A 66 4.17 0.14 -0.69
N LEU A 67 3.15 0.59 0.06
CA LEU A 67 2.82 0.02 1.36
C LEU A 67 2.38 -1.45 1.25
N LEU A 68 1.48 -1.77 0.32
CA LEU A 68 1.01 -3.15 0.11
C LEU A 68 2.13 -4.05 -0.43
N ALA A 69 2.92 -3.56 -1.39
CA ALA A 69 4.08 -4.27 -1.91
C ALA A 69 5.08 -4.59 -0.79
N ALA A 70 5.45 -3.59 0.01
CA ALA A 70 6.36 -3.78 1.14
C ALA A 70 5.78 -4.73 2.21
N TRP A 71 4.46 -4.70 2.45
CA TRP A 71 3.79 -5.64 3.36
C TRP A 71 3.88 -7.09 2.86
N HIS A 72 3.86 -7.30 1.55
CA HIS A 72 3.96 -8.60 0.90
C HIS A 72 5.41 -8.98 0.51
N ASP A 73 6.41 -8.44 1.20
CA ASP A 73 7.85 -8.70 0.99
C ASP A 73 8.34 -8.42 -0.44
N VAL A 74 7.65 -7.55 -1.17
CA VAL A 74 8.10 -7.07 -2.47
C VAL A 74 9.11 -5.95 -2.26
N ASP A 75 10.30 -6.11 -2.84
CA ASP A 75 11.33 -5.08 -2.80
C ASP A 75 10.89 -3.81 -3.54
N VAL A 76 10.76 -2.71 -2.81
CA VAL A 76 10.38 -1.37 -3.28
C VAL A 76 11.46 -0.32 -3.02
N THR A 77 12.70 -0.73 -2.76
CA THR A 77 13.79 0.19 -2.34
C THR A 77 14.15 1.28 -3.35
N ASP A 78 13.88 1.04 -4.64
CA ASP A 78 14.11 1.96 -5.76
C ASP A 78 12.84 2.72 -6.20
N TRP A 79 11.75 2.61 -5.44
CA TRP A 79 10.51 3.34 -5.75
C TRP A 79 10.60 4.80 -5.29
N PRO A 80 9.87 5.72 -5.95
CA PRO A 80 10.02 7.17 -5.72
C PRO A 80 9.60 7.63 -4.32
N VAL A 81 8.86 6.81 -3.56
CA VAL A 81 8.43 7.11 -2.21
C VAL A 81 9.04 6.07 -1.27
N PRO A 82 9.84 6.48 -0.25
CA PRO A 82 10.44 5.54 0.68
C PRO A 82 9.36 4.92 1.57
N MET A 83 9.22 3.59 1.51
CA MET A 83 8.22 2.85 2.26
C MET A 83 8.84 2.20 3.49
N PHE A 84 8.22 2.44 4.65
CA PHE A 84 8.59 1.80 5.89
C PHE A 84 7.35 1.14 6.49
N VAL A 85 7.31 -0.19 6.49
CA VAL A 85 6.26 -0.95 7.14
C VAL A 85 6.70 -1.28 8.56
N GLN A 86 6.11 -0.63 9.55
CA GLN A 86 6.33 -0.94 10.95
C GLN A 86 5.32 -2.01 11.39
N GLY A 87 5.73 -3.29 11.38
CA GLY A 87 4.88 -4.41 11.79
C GLY A 87 4.71 -5.56 10.80
N GLY A 88 5.59 -5.71 9.80
CA GLY A 88 5.63 -6.88 8.92
C GLY A 88 5.77 -8.20 9.71
N GLN A 89 5.13 -9.25 9.19
CA GLN A 89 4.83 -10.53 9.87
C GLN A 89 5.88 -11.00 10.90
N GLN A 90 5.43 -11.21 12.14
CA GLN A 90 5.98 -12.21 13.06
C GLN A 90 5.06 -13.43 13.07
#